data_AF-A0A7G9YEL3-F1
#
_entry.id   AF-A0A7G9YEL3-F1
#
_cell.length_a   1.000
_cell.length_b   1.000
_cell.length_c   1.000
_cell.angle_alpha   90.00
_cell.angle_beta   90.00
_cell.angle_gamma   90.00
#
_symmetry.space_group_name_H-M   'P 1'
#
loop_
_entity.id
_entity.type
_entity.pdbx_description
1 polymer ?
#
loop_
_entity_poly.entity_id
_entity_poly.type
_entity_poly.pdbx_seq_one_letter_code
_entity_poly.pdbx_strand_id
1 'polypeptide(L)'
;MITVTTPVPYGLYTVGTELNFTATDGESGVATIVGNLTNTSDVSQNVVGNSSFAPPVGVYILVVTATDNASNTNVSDPVFFVVYDPDGGHATGGGWFYPDENSTLPDGKANFGFTAKYKDNSSTGKLNFQYKDAGIHLKSTSIDWLTISSVSAQFQGTGTINGDGLYTFRVKAKDNGEPGAGTDHFDIKIWNGTDTEADPYHKAKNTISGGNIQVQTN
;
A
#
# COMPACT_ATOMS: atom_id res chain seq x y z
N MET A 1 10.79 -30.89 -10.66
CA MET A 1 10.99 -29.77 -9.72
C MET A 1 9.91 -28.75 -10.02
N ILE A 2 9.11 -28.42 -9.01
CA ILE A 2 8.05 -27.43 -9.13
C ILE A 2 8.68 -26.05 -9.24
N THR A 3 8.33 -25.31 -10.29
CA THR A 3 8.72 -23.91 -10.50
C THR A 3 7.47 -23.04 -10.51
N VAL A 4 7.37 -22.09 -9.58
CA VAL A 4 6.25 -21.14 -9.48
C VAL A 4 6.60 -19.85 -10.23
N THR A 5 5.64 -19.30 -10.96
CA THR A 5 5.71 -17.97 -11.59
C THR A 5 4.63 -17.09 -11.00
N THR A 6 5.03 -15.94 -10.46
CA THR A 6 4.16 -14.94 -9.82
C THR A 6 4.05 -13.67 -10.67
N PRO A 7 3.15 -12.73 -10.32
CA PRO A 7 3.24 -11.36 -10.79
C PRO A 7 4.60 -10.74 -10.49
N VAL A 8 4.91 -9.65 -11.20
CA VAL A 8 6.14 -8.88 -10.98
C VAL A 8 6.09 -8.26 -9.58
N PRO A 9 7.10 -8.47 -8.72
CA PRO A 9 7.20 -7.77 -7.44
C PRO A 9 7.15 -6.26 -7.63
N TYR A 10 6.36 -5.59 -6.80
CA TYR A 10 6.04 -4.16 -6.87
C TYR A 10 5.33 -3.73 -8.17
N GLY A 11 4.69 -4.67 -8.87
CA GLY A 11 3.93 -4.39 -10.09
C GLY A 11 2.74 -3.46 -9.83
N LEU A 12 2.44 -2.60 -10.81
CA LEU A 12 1.26 -1.74 -10.84
C LEU A 12 0.32 -2.25 -11.93
N TYR A 13 -0.90 -2.61 -11.54
CA TYR A 13 -1.90 -3.18 -12.42
C TYR A 13 -3.16 -2.34 -12.40
N THR A 14 -3.78 -2.11 -13.57
CA THR A 14 -5.07 -1.41 -13.62
C THR A 14 -6.19 -2.32 -13.15
N VAL A 15 -7.22 -1.74 -12.52
CA VAL A 15 -8.43 -2.47 -12.11
C VAL A 15 -9.01 -3.27 -13.29
N GLY A 16 -9.50 -4.48 -13.00
CA GLY A 16 -9.98 -5.43 -14.02
C GLY A 16 -8.89 -6.32 -14.63
N THR A 17 -7.61 -6.07 -14.36
CA THR A 17 -6.54 -7.00 -14.73
C THR A 17 -6.66 -8.30 -13.93
N GLU A 18 -6.74 -9.43 -14.63
CA GLU A 18 -6.78 -10.75 -13.98
C GLU A 18 -5.45 -11.06 -13.30
N LEU A 19 -5.53 -11.60 -12.08
CA LEU A 19 -4.39 -12.03 -11.30
C LEU A 19 -3.82 -13.33 -11.88
N ASN A 20 -2.62 -13.24 -12.44
CA ASN A 20 -1.96 -14.36 -13.11
C ASN A 20 -0.78 -14.90 -12.28
N PHE A 21 -0.83 -16.18 -11.94
CA PHE A 21 0.29 -16.95 -11.39
C PHE A 21 0.15 -18.41 -11.84
N THR A 22 1.29 -19.05 -12.12
CA THR A 22 1.35 -20.40 -12.68
C THR A 22 2.41 -21.23 -11.99
N ALA A 23 2.43 -22.53 -12.26
CA ALA A 23 3.51 -23.40 -11.86
C ALA A 23 3.77 -24.45 -12.95
N THR A 24 4.98 -25.00 -12.98
CA THR A 24 5.36 -26.09 -13.86
C THR A 24 6.09 -27.17 -13.06
N ASP A 25 5.87 -28.43 -13.41
CA ASP A 25 6.68 -29.57 -12.94
C ASP A 25 6.83 -30.55 -14.11
N GLY A 26 8.07 -30.85 -14.47
CA GLY A 26 8.38 -31.68 -15.64
C GLY A 26 8.35 -33.19 -15.39
N GLU A 27 8.17 -33.63 -14.14
CA GLU A 27 8.25 -35.05 -13.77
C GLU A 27 6.85 -35.65 -13.60
N SER A 28 6.06 -35.07 -12.70
CA SER A 28 4.72 -35.55 -12.35
C SER A 28 3.62 -34.61 -12.83
N GLY A 29 3.95 -33.37 -13.20
CA GLY A 29 2.98 -32.34 -13.55
C GLY A 29 2.36 -31.69 -12.31
N VAL A 30 1.69 -30.55 -12.51
CA VAL A 30 1.10 -29.77 -11.42
C VAL A 30 -0.31 -30.24 -11.11
N ALA A 31 -0.58 -30.53 -9.83
CA ALA A 31 -1.90 -30.92 -9.34
C ALA A 31 -2.74 -29.70 -8.94
N THR A 32 -2.18 -28.80 -8.13
CA THR A 32 -2.88 -27.61 -7.64
C THR A 32 -1.97 -26.39 -7.59
N ILE A 33 -2.58 -25.22 -7.74
CA ILE A 33 -1.92 -23.92 -7.57
C ILE A 33 -2.92 -23.03 -6.83
N VAL A 34 -2.52 -22.53 -5.66
CA VAL A 34 -3.35 -21.65 -4.83
C VAL A 34 -2.53 -20.45 -4.40
N GLY A 35 -3.04 -19.26 -4.70
CA GLY A 35 -2.51 -17.99 -4.21
C GLY A 35 -3.27 -17.54 -2.96
N ASN A 36 -2.57 -17.32 -1.86
CA ASN A 36 -3.12 -16.60 -0.72
C ASN A 36 -2.88 -15.11 -0.93
N LEU A 37 -3.96 -14.37 -1.16
CA LEU A 37 -3.95 -12.94 -1.44
C LEU A 37 -4.41 -12.18 -0.19
N THR A 38 -3.53 -11.37 0.37
CA THR A 38 -3.78 -10.56 1.58
C THR A 38 -3.74 -9.07 1.24
N ASN A 39 -4.73 -8.30 1.69
CA ASN A 39 -4.73 -6.85 1.54
C ASN A 39 -4.10 -6.15 2.76
N THR A 40 -3.83 -4.85 2.65
CA THR A 40 -3.30 -4.00 3.76
C THR A 40 -4.21 -3.83 4.99
N SER A 41 -5.39 -4.45 5.02
CA SER A 41 -6.24 -4.54 6.20
C SER A 41 -6.24 -5.95 6.78
N ASP A 42 -5.25 -6.77 6.40
CA ASP A 42 -5.02 -8.16 6.80
C ASP A 42 -6.16 -9.13 6.46
N VAL A 43 -7.01 -8.75 5.50
CA VAL A 43 -8.04 -9.64 4.96
C VAL A 43 -7.41 -10.51 3.88
N SER A 44 -7.49 -11.83 4.07
CA SER A 44 -6.91 -12.83 3.17
C SER A 44 -7.98 -13.65 2.45
N GLN A 45 -7.71 -13.99 1.20
CA GLN A 45 -8.53 -14.90 0.41
C GLN A 45 -7.66 -15.84 -0.41
N ASN A 46 -8.16 -17.06 -0.64
CA ASN A 46 -7.51 -17.99 -1.55
C ASN A 46 -8.03 -17.78 -2.97
N VAL A 47 -7.10 -17.69 -3.92
CA VAL A 47 -7.35 -17.60 -5.35
C VAL A 47 -6.78 -18.86 -6.00
N VAL A 48 -7.56 -19.55 -6.81
CA VAL A 48 -7.06 -20.72 -7.56
C VAL A 48 -6.29 -20.23 -8.77
N GLY A 49 -5.15 -20.86 -9.08
CA GLY A 49 -4.36 -20.53 -10.27
C GLY A 49 -5.17 -20.72 -11.55
N ASN A 50 -4.89 -19.86 -12.55
CA ASN A 50 -5.66 -19.77 -13.80
C ASN A 50 -7.16 -19.46 -13.60
N SER A 51 -7.54 -18.85 -12.48
CA SER A 51 -8.87 -18.26 -12.34
C SER A 51 -8.93 -16.90 -13.05
N SER A 52 -10.08 -16.55 -13.63
CA SER A 52 -10.37 -15.20 -14.14
C SER A 52 -10.61 -14.18 -13.01
N PHE A 53 -9.88 -14.33 -11.90
CA PHE A 53 -10.05 -13.46 -10.74
C PHE A 53 -9.32 -12.14 -10.96
N ALA A 54 -10.07 -11.04 -11.01
CA ALA A 54 -9.53 -9.68 -10.99
C ALA A 54 -9.67 -9.11 -9.56
N PRO A 55 -8.57 -8.73 -8.88
CA PRO A 55 -8.67 -8.08 -7.58
C PRO A 55 -9.29 -6.69 -7.72
N PRO A 56 -10.06 -6.21 -6.72
CA PRO A 56 -10.48 -4.82 -6.68
C PRO A 56 -9.28 -3.88 -6.47
N VAL A 57 -9.50 -2.57 -6.58
CA VAL A 57 -8.48 -1.55 -6.29
C VAL A 57 -7.96 -1.73 -4.86
N GLY A 58 -6.64 -1.75 -4.71
CA GLY A 58 -6.00 -1.97 -3.43
C GLY A 58 -4.53 -2.34 -3.54
N VAL A 59 -3.97 -2.63 -2.37
CA VAL A 59 -2.57 -2.99 -2.20
C VAL A 59 -2.52 -4.39 -1.60
N TYR A 60 -1.72 -5.27 -2.21
CA TYR A 60 -1.78 -6.70 -1.97
C TYR A 60 -0.40 -7.32 -1.73
N ILE A 61 -0.41 -8.41 -0.95
CA ILE A 61 0.66 -9.38 -0.83
C ILE A 61 0.11 -10.73 -1.30
N LEU A 62 0.83 -11.43 -2.17
CA LEU A 62 0.48 -12.75 -2.67
C LEU A 62 1.55 -13.77 -2.27
N VAL A 63 1.12 -14.89 -1.71
CA VAL A 63 1.96 -16.08 -1.51
C VAL A 63 1.36 -17.23 -2.30
N VAL A 64 2.12 -17.80 -3.25
CA VAL A 64 1.64 -18.89 -4.11
C VAL A 64 2.18 -20.21 -3.61
N THR A 65 1.27 -21.17 -3.39
CA THR A 65 1.60 -22.56 -3.10
C THR A 65 1.22 -23.43 -4.29
N ALA A 66 2.18 -24.18 -4.82
CA ALA A 66 1.95 -25.18 -5.86
C ALA A 66 2.25 -26.58 -5.34
N THR A 67 1.39 -27.53 -5.69
CA THR A 67 1.53 -28.96 -5.36
C THR A 67 1.56 -29.78 -6.64
N ASP A 68 2.49 -30.72 -6.76
CA ASP A 68 2.58 -31.64 -7.91
C ASP A 68 1.74 -32.92 -7.70
N ASN A 69 1.63 -33.77 -8.73
CA ASN A 69 0.87 -35.02 -8.66
C ASN A 69 1.54 -36.08 -7.75
N ALA A 70 2.81 -35.89 -7.37
CA ALA A 70 3.53 -36.69 -6.39
C ALA A 70 3.40 -36.15 -4.95
N SER A 71 2.56 -35.13 -4.73
CA SER A 71 2.33 -34.45 -3.44
C SER A 71 3.53 -33.66 -2.89
N ASN A 72 4.53 -33.33 -3.71
CA ASN A 72 5.54 -32.35 -3.33
C ASN A 72 4.97 -30.94 -3.42
N THR A 73 5.51 -30.01 -2.64
CA THR A 73 5.08 -28.61 -2.62
C THR A 73 6.23 -27.66 -2.88
N ASN A 74 5.90 -26.51 -3.46
CA ASN A 74 6.78 -25.34 -3.54
C ASN A 74 5.96 -24.08 -3.22
N VAL A 75 6.56 -23.19 -2.43
CA VAL A 75 5.92 -21.94 -1.96
C VAL A 75 6.79 -20.77 -2.42
N SER A 76 6.18 -19.75 -3.03
CA SER A 76 6.88 -18.54 -3.44
C SER A 76 7.24 -17.68 -2.23
N ASP A 77 8.23 -16.80 -2.41
CA ASP A 77 8.36 -15.63 -1.54
C ASP A 77 7.10 -14.73 -1.65
N PRO A 78 6.80 -13.90 -0.63
CA PRO A 78 5.71 -12.95 -0.70
C PRO A 78 5.91 -11.94 -1.84
N VAL A 79 4.87 -11.71 -2.64
CA VAL A 79 4.91 -10.76 -3.76
C VAL A 79 3.98 -9.60 -3.47
N PHE A 80 4.56 -8.41 -3.32
CA PHE A 80 3.80 -7.18 -3.17
C PHE A 80 3.39 -6.62 -4.54
N PHE A 81 2.15 -6.16 -4.70
CA PHE A 81 1.73 -5.42 -5.89
C PHE A 81 0.53 -4.51 -5.60
N VAL A 82 0.24 -3.61 -6.53
CA VAL A 82 -0.82 -2.61 -6.43
C VAL A 82 -1.80 -2.78 -7.58
N VAL A 83 -3.09 -2.79 -7.26
CA VAL A 83 -4.18 -2.64 -8.24
C VAL A 83 -4.77 -1.26 -8.10
N TYR A 84 -4.77 -0.49 -9.17
CA TYR A 84 -5.19 0.91 -9.15
C TYR A 84 -6.17 1.25 -10.26
N ASP A 85 -6.96 2.30 -10.05
CA ASP A 85 -7.84 2.86 -11.06
C ASP A 85 -7.35 4.26 -11.43
N PRO A 86 -6.81 4.49 -12.65
CA PRO A 86 -6.34 5.80 -13.07
C PRO A 86 -7.46 6.84 -13.13
N ASP A 87 -8.72 6.41 -13.22
CA ASP A 87 -9.89 7.27 -13.20
C ASP A 87 -10.51 7.36 -11.79
N GLY A 88 -9.90 6.73 -10.78
CA GLY A 88 -10.43 6.60 -9.41
C GLY A 88 -10.52 7.89 -8.60
N GLY A 89 -10.14 9.04 -9.18
CA GLY A 89 -10.33 10.36 -8.59
C GLY A 89 -9.08 10.95 -7.93
N HIS A 90 -9.28 11.65 -6.82
CA HIS A 90 -8.20 12.32 -6.09
C HIS A 90 -8.47 12.41 -4.59
N ALA A 91 -7.40 12.63 -3.83
CA ALA A 91 -7.46 12.86 -2.40
C ALA A 91 -6.61 14.05 -1.99
N THR A 92 -7.11 14.82 -1.03
CA THR A 92 -6.38 15.89 -0.37
C THR A 92 -6.58 15.78 1.12
N GLY A 93 -5.63 16.29 1.90
CA GLY A 93 -5.83 16.33 3.33
C GLY A 93 -4.80 17.20 4.01
N GLY A 94 -5.19 17.77 5.13
CA GLY A 94 -4.31 18.54 5.96
C GLY A 94 -4.83 18.58 7.38
N GLY A 95 -3.94 18.41 8.34
CA GLY A 95 -4.35 18.31 9.72
C GLY A 95 -3.23 17.90 10.66
N TRP A 96 -3.65 17.49 11.85
CA TRP A 96 -2.76 17.04 12.89
C TRP A 96 -3.42 15.97 13.77
N PHE A 97 -2.59 15.16 14.39
CA PHE A 97 -3.00 14.08 15.29
C PHE A 97 -1.91 13.81 16.33
N TYR A 98 -2.30 13.13 17.41
CA TYR A 98 -1.36 12.53 18.35
C TYR A 98 -1.17 11.06 17.97
N PRO A 99 0.05 10.59 17.68
CA PRO A 99 0.29 9.17 17.37
C PRO A 99 -0.29 8.24 18.43
N ASP A 100 -0.81 7.09 18.01
CA ASP A 100 -1.31 6.05 18.90
C ASP A 100 -0.19 5.16 19.46
N GLU A 101 -0.55 4.23 20.35
CA GLU A 101 0.40 3.27 20.97
C GLU A 101 1.09 2.32 19.96
N ASN A 102 0.55 2.18 18.75
CA ASN A 102 1.12 1.35 17.69
C ASN A 102 2.12 2.11 16.83
N SER A 103 2.30 3.40 17.09
CA SER A 103 3.26 4.28 16.43
C SER A 103 4.65 4.12 17.06
N THR A 104 5.71 4.47 16.32
CA THR A 104 7.09 4.49 16.84
C THR A 104 7.54 5.87 17.28
N LEU A 105 6.74 6.90 16.98
CA LEU A 105 7.02 8.27 17.38
C LEU A 105 6.58 8.46 18.84
N PRO A 106 7.31 9.27 19.63
CA PRO A 106 6.95 9.54 21.02
C PRO A 106 5.61 10.29 21.14
N ASP A 107 5.21 10.63 22.36
CA ASP A 107 4.08 11.53 22.58
C ASP A 107 4.39 12.90 22.01
N GLY A 108 3.50 13.41 21.17
CA GLY A 108 3.72 14.68 20.47
C GLY A 108 2.76 14.89 19.32
N LYS A 109 2.76 16.09 18.76
CA LYS A 109 1.81 16.47 17.72
C LYS A 109 2.38 16.27 16.33
N ALA A 110 1.85 15.29 15.61
CA ALA A 110 2.13 15.08 14.18
C ALA A 110 1.27 16.02 13.33
N ASN A 111 1.87 16.66 12.32
CA ASN A 111 1.16 17.50 11.35
C ASN A 111 1.40 16.93 9.96
N PHE A 112 0.36 16.90 9.14
CA PHE A 112 0.47 16.41 7.78
C PHE A 112 -0.27 17.34 6.82
N GLY A 113 0.15 17.30 5.56
CA GLY A 113 -0.56 17.89 4.44
C GLY A 113 -0.20 17.12 3.17
N PHE A 114 -1.21 16.79 2.38
CA PHE A 114 -0.99 16.08 1.13
C PHE A 114 -1.99 16.44 0.03
N THR A 115 -1.56 16.22 -1.20
CA THR A 115 -2.40 16.06 -2.37
C THR A 115 -1.96 14.79 -3.08
N ALA A 116 -2.89 14.00 -3.57
CA ALA A 116 -2.62 12.80 -4.36
C ALA A 116 -3.72 12.64 -5.41
N LYS A 117 -3.33 12.49 -6.68
CA LYS A 117 -4.27 12.34 -7.80
C LYS A 117 -3.61 11.63 -8.97
N TYR A 118 -4.41 11.21 -9.93
CA TYR A 118 -3.90 10.88 -11.25
C TYR A 118 -3.84 12.11 -12.15
N LYS A 119 -2.79 12.16 -12.97
CA LYS A 119 -2.65 13.09 -14.08
C LYS A 119 -2.00 12.34 -15.22
N ASP A 120 -2.61 12.35 -16.40
CA ASP A 120 -2.09 11.69 -17.61
C ASP A 120 -1.73 10.20 -17.35
N ASN A 121 -2.64 9.46 -16.68
CA ASN A 121 -2.47 8.07 -16.23
C ASN A 121 -1.30 7.80 -15.27
N SER A 122 -0.74 8.84 -14.65
CA SER A 122 0.35 8.73 -13.68
C SER A 122 -0.06 9.33 -12.33
N SER A 123 0.34 8.71 -11.22
CA SER A 123 0.14 9.27 -9.89
C SER A 123 1.02 10.51 -9.69
N THR A 124 0.44 11.55 -9.13
CA THR A 124 1.15 12.80 -8.82
C THR A 124 0.58 13.43 -7.56
N GLY A 125 1.39 14.27 -6.90
CA GLY A 125 1.00 14.82 -5.62
C GLY A 125 2.16 15.38 -4.83
N LYS A 126 1.87 15.72 -3.58
CA LYS A 126 2.85 16.15 -2.58
C LYS A 126 2.45 15.60 -1.23
N LEU A 127 3.44 15.27 -0.41
CA LEU A 127 3.30 15.01 1.01
C LEU A 127 4.27 15.92 1.79
N ASN A 128 3.76 16.48 2.88
CA ASN A 128 4.54 17.15 3.90
C ASN A 128 4.11 16.59 5.26
N PHE A 129 5.03 15.91 5.94
CA PHE A 129 4.80 15.38 7.28
C PHE A 129 5.82 15.99 8.24
N GLN A 130 5.33 16.58 9.32
CA GLN A 130 6.13 17.27 10.32
C GLN A 130 5.82 16.73 11.71
N TYR A 131 6.87 16.26 12.37
CA TYR A 131 6.84 15.82 13.73
C TYR A 131 8.04 16.41 14.48
N LYS A 132 7.79 17.51 15.18
CA LYS A 132 8.85 18.33 15.80
C LYS A 132 9.55 17.61 16.94
N ASP A 133 8.83 16.81 17.71
CA ASP A 133 9.34 16.16 18.93
C ASP A 133 10.36 15.06 18.62
N ALA A 134 10.43 14.59 17.36
CA ALA A 134 11.50 13.71 16.85
C ALA A 134 12.34 14.37 15.74
N GLY A 135 12.18 15.67 15.51
CA GLY A 135 12.93 16.40 14.48
C GLY A 135 12.69 15.91 13.05
N ILE A 136 11.51 15.37 12.75
CA ILE A 136 11.18 14.82 11.42
C ILE A 136 10.46 15.88 10.59
N HIS A 137 11.04 16.24 9.45
CA HIS A 137 10.33 16.93 8.37
C HIS A 137 10.47 16.12 7.08
N LEU A 138 9.54 15.20 6.84
CA LEU A 138 9.47 14.46 5.59
C LEU A 138 8.77 15.30 4.52
N LYS A 139 9.42 15.46 3.36
CA LYS A 139 8.81 16.02 2.15
C LYS A 139 8.94 15.05 1.00
N SER A 140 7.86 14.81 0.28
CA SER A 140 7.88 13.98 -0.93
C SER A 140 8.69 14.61 -2.05
N THR A 141 9.45 13.78 -2.75
CA THR A 141 10.05 14.05 -4.06
C THR A 141 9.23 13.43 -5.19
N SER A 142 8.58 12.30 -4.95
CA SER A 142 7.70 11.61 -5.91
C SER A 142 6.43 11.06 -5.24
N ILE A 143 5.46 10.68 -6.07
CA ILE A 143 4.37 9.76 -5.73
C ILE A 143 4.46 8.61 -6.74
N ASP A 144 4.81 7.42 -6.25
CA ASP A 144 5.12 6.26 -7.09
C ASP A 144 3.84 5.54 -7.50
N TRP A 145 2.86 5.47 -6.60
CA TRP A 145 1.53 4.97 -6.88
C TRP A 145 0.49 5.59 -5.94
N LEU A 146 -0.76 5.49 -6.38
CA LEU A 146 -1.97 5.86 -5.64
C LEU A 146 -2.96 4.72 -5.83
N THR A 147 -3.87 4.55 -4.88
CA THR A 147 -5.10 3.76 -5.02
C THR A 147 -6.20 4.52 -4.28
N ILE A 148 -7.36 4.69 -4.91
CA ILE A 148 -8.52 5.31 -4.30
C ILE A 148 -9.68 4.32 -4.33
N SER A 149 -10.33 4.12 -3.19
CA SER A 149 -11.47 3.21 -3.06
C SER A 149 -12.43 3.76 -2.01
N SER A 150 -13.63 4.18 -2.45
CA SER A 150 -14.63 4.78 -1.57
C SER A 150 -14.00 5.93 -0.75
N VAL A 151 -14.01 5.83 0.57
CA VAL A 151 -13.45 6.81 1.51
C VAL A 151 -11.94 6.70 1.75
N SER A 152 -11.26 5.73 1.12
CA SER A 152 -9.85 5.45 1.38
C SER A 152 -8.97 5.87 0.22
N ALA A 153 -7.90 6.59 0.53
CA ALA A 153 -6.78 6.83 -0.38
C ALA A 153 -5.50 6.23 0.21
N GLN A 154 -4.81 5.39 -0.55
CA GLN A 154 -3.48 4.91 -0.19
C GLN A 154 -2.49 5.35 -1.26
N PHE A 155 -1.32 5.82 -0.85
CA PHE A 155 -0.28 6.20 -1.80
C PHE A 155 1.09 5.96 -1.21
N GLN A 156 2.06 5.74 -2.09
CA GLN A 156 3.47 5.62 -1.74
C GLN A 156 4.27 6.58 -2.60
N GLY A 157 5.39 7.03 -2.05
CA GLY A 157 6.33 7.86 -2.77
C GLY A 157 7.68 7.86 -2.08
N THR A 158 8.64 8.53 -2.71
CA THR A 158 9.93 8.82 -2.11
C THR A 158 9.99 10.24 -1.60
N GLY A 159 10.87 10.49 -0.64
CA GLY A 159 11.10 11.80 -0.06
C GLY A 159 12.38 11.89 0.75
N THR A 160 12.60 13.07 1.31
CA THR A 160 13.75 13.39 2.17
C THR A 160 13.27 13.77 3.56
N ILE A 161 14.01 13.37 4.60
CA ILE A 161 13.80 13.91 5.95
C ILE A 161 14.78 15.08 6.14
N ASN A 162 14.26 16.25 6.47
CA ASN A 162 15.03 17.48 6.65
C ASN A 162 15.89 17.89 5.45
N GLY A 163 15.54 17.44 4.24
CA GLY A 163 16.26 17.74 3.01
C GLY A 163 17.33 16.71 2.64
N ASP A 164 17.57 15.70 3.48
CA ASP A 164 18.61 14.70 3.29
C ASP A 164 18.03 13.27 3.22
N GLY A 165 18.83 12.36 2.66
CA GLY A 165 18.54 10.93 2.57
C GLY A 165 17.50 10.56 1.51
N LEU A 166 17.28 9.26 1.37
CA LEU A 166 16.23 8.68 0.55
C LEU A 166 15.33 7.87 1.47
N TYR A 167 14.06 8.25 1.54
CA TYR A 167 13.05 7.56 2.32
C TYR A 167 11.87 7.23 1.44
N THR A 168 11.41 5.99 1.49
CA THR A 168 10.09 5.63 0.97
C THR A 168 9.05 5.86 2.06
N PHE A 169 7.90 6.43 1.72
CA PHE A 169 6.77 6.55 2.62
C PHE A 169 5.54 5.90 2.01
N ARG A 170 4.65 5.37 2.85
CA ARG A 170 3.32 4.91 2.46
C ARG A 170 2.30 5.52 3.40
N VAL A 171 1.28 6.15 2.83
CA VAL A 171 0.18 6.77 3.54
C VAL A 171 -1.11 5.99 3.27
N LYS A 172 -1.92 5.83 4.31
CA LYS A 172 -3.33 5.45 4.24
C LYS A 172 -4.16 6.55 4.90
N ALA A 173 -4.93 7.26 4.08
CA ALA A 173 -5.83 8.32 4.49
C ALA A 173 -7.28 7.85 4.33
N LYS A 174 -8.12 8.09 5.34
CA LYS A 174 -9.55 7.78 5.31
C LYS A 174 -10.38 9.02 5.62
N ASP A 175 -11.31 9.32 4.73
CA ASP A 175 -12.31 10.39 4.84
C ASP A 175 -13.62 9.82 5.42
N ASN A 176 -13.74 9.85 6.74
CA ASN A 176 -14.85 9.19 7.45
C ASN A 176 -16.00 10.16 7.78
N GLY A 177 -15.92 11.41 7.33
CA GLY A 177 -17.04 12.35 7.31
C GLY A 177 -16.72 13.74 7.82
N GLU A 178 -17.67 14.65 7.63
CA GLU A 178 -17.50 16.07 7.90
C GLU A 178 -18.16 16.54 9.21
N PRO A 179 -17.44 17.34 10.04
CA PRO A 179 -16.04 17.72 9.89
C PRO A 179 -15.09 16.53 10.17
N GLY A 180 -13.95 16.48 9.48
CA GLY A 180 -12.99 15.38 9.57
C GLY A 180 -12.29 15.20 10.92
N ALA A 181 -12.28 16.24 11.76
CA ALA A 181 -11.71 16.17 13.10
C ALA A 181 -12.50 15.21 14.00
N GLY A 182 -11.83 14.19 14.53
CA GLY A 182 -12.43 13.15 15.36
C GLY A 182 -13.00 11.96 14.57
N THR A 183 -12.95 11.98 13.24
CA THR A 183 -13.50 10.94 12.36
C THR A 183 -12.47 10.43 11.35
N ASP A 184 -11.82 11.33 10.62
CA ASP A 184 -10.84 10.98 9.59
C ASP A 184 -9.61 10.34 10.18
N HIS A 185 -8.99 9.44 9.43
CA HIS A 185 -7.82 8.69 9.88
C HIS A 185 -6.64 8.90 8.95
N PHE A 186 -5.47 9.11 9.56
CA PHE A 186 -4.20 9.20 8.83
C PHE A 186 -3.21 8.20 9.43
N ASP A 187 -2.63 7.37 8.56
CA ASP A 187 -1.56 6.43 8.88
C ASP A 187 -0.41 6.67 7.90
N ILE A 188 0.80 6.82 8.43
CA ILE A 188 2.03 6.89 7.64
C ILE A 188 3.06 5.88 8.16
N LYS A 189 3.69 5.19 7.21
CA LYS A 189 4.89 4.38 7.40
C LYS A 189 6.03 4.97 6.57
N ILE A 190 7.25 4.99 7.11
CA ILE A 190 8.45 5.55 6.48
C ILE A 190 9.58 4.52 6.62
N TRP A 191 10.23 4.20 5.51
CA TRP A 191 11.39 3.31 5.43
C TRP A 191 12.64 4.08 5.04
N ASN A 192 13.80 3.64 5.50
CA ASN A 192 15.09 4.16 5.04
C ASN A 192 15.49 3.42 3.76
N GLY A 193 15.69 4.14 2.66
CA GLY A 193 15.88 3.57 1.33
C GLY A 193 14.57 3.08 0.70
N THR A 194 14.66 2.10 -0.19
CA THR A 194 13.55 1.62 -1.04
C THR A 194 12.92 0.31 -0.59
N ASP A 195 13.53 -0.38 0.39
CA ASP A 195 13.00 -1.64 0.92
C ASP A 195 11.78 -1.36 1.81
N THR A 196 10.59 -1.72 1.30
CA THR A 196 9.32 -1.57 2.02
C THR A 196 8.80 -2.87 2.63
N GLU A 197 9.57 -3.95 2.53
CA GLU A 197 9.28 -5.24 3.18
C GLU A 197 9.89 -5.30 4.59
N ALA A 198 10.98 -4.56 4.83
CA ALA A 198 11.53 -4.35 6.17
C ALA A 198 10.54 -3.65 7.12
N ASP A 199 10.82 -3.71 8.42
CA ASP A 199 10.08 -2.91 9.40
C ASP A 199 10.23 -1.40 9.12
N PRO A 200 9.15 -0.61 9.19
CA PRO A 200 9.23 0.82 9.00
C PRO A 200 10.19 1.47 9.99
N TYR A 201 11.09 2.32 9.48
CA TYR A 201 11.97 3.16 10.28
C TYR A 201 11.18 4.09 11.21
N HIS A 202 10.08 4.66 10.69
CA HIS A 202 9.08 5.37 11.47
C HIS A 202 7.66 4.97 11.05
N LYS A 203 6.74 4.93 12.02
CA LYS A 203 5.31 4.84 11.76
C LYS A 203 4.54 5.73 12.73
N ALA A 204 3.49 6.37 12.21
CA ALA A 204 2.59 7.19 12.98
C ALA A 204 1.18 7.08 12.41
N LYS A 205 0.21 6.80 13.27
CA LYS A 205 -1.20 6.81 12.87
C LYS A 205 -2.08 7.29 13.99
N ASN A 206 -3.20 7.91 13.64
CA ASN A 206 -4.37 8.04 14.51
C ASN A 206 -5.54 8.66 13.73
N THR A 207 -6.71 8.71 14.38
CA THR A 207 -7.77 9.64 14.03
C THR A 207 -7.27 11.08 14.18
N ILE A 208 -7.56 11.93 13.20
CA ILE A 208 -7.09 13.32 13.21
C ILE A 208 -7.82 14.10 14.29
N SER A 209 -7.08 14.92 15.01
CA SER A 209 -7.62 15.77 16.09
C SER A 209 -7.95 17.18 15.59
N GLY A 210 -7.47 17.55 14.40
CA GLY A 210 -7.89 18.76 13.70
C GLY A 210 -7.47 18.73 12.23
N GLY A 211 -8.20 19.46 11.40
CA GLY A 211 -8.05 19.43 9.94
C GLY A 211 -9.16 18.63 9.25
N ASN A 212 -8.91 18.23 8.01
CA ASN A 212 -9.83 17.44 7.19
C ASN A 212 -9.05 16.62 6.15
N ILE A 213 -9.57 15.45 5.82
CA ILE A 213 -9.20 14.64 4.66
C ILE A 213 -10.41 14.62 3.74
N GLN A 214 -10.19 14.76 2.43
CA GLN A 214 -11.23 14.63 1.41
C GLN A 214 -10.78 13.62 0.39
N VAL A 215 -11.58 12.56 0.22
CA VAL A 215 -11.40 11.57 -0.84
C VAL A 215 -12.56 11.72 -1.81
N GLN A 216 -12.25 12.11 -3.05
CA GLN A 216 -13.22 12.26 -4.11
C GLN A 216 -12.99 11.18 -5.15
N THR A 217 -13.92 10.24 -5.23
CA THR A 217 -14.02 9.28 -6.33
C THR A 217 -14.76 9.91 -7.50
N ASN A 218 -14.34 9.61 -8.73
CA ASN A 218 -15.10 9.99 -9.92
C ASN A 218 -16.28 9.04 -10.18
#